data_AF-A0A953FF91-F1
#
_entry.id   AF-A0A953FF91-F1
#
_cell.length_a   1.000
_cell.length_b   1.000
_cell.length_c   1.000
_cell.angle_alpha   90.00
_cell.angle_beta   90.00
_cell.angle_gamma   90.00
#
_symmetry.space_group_name_H-M   'P 1'
#
loop_
_entity.id
_entity.type
_entity.pdbx_description
1 polymer ?
#
loop_
_entity_poly.entity_id
_entity_poly.type
_entity_poly.pdbx_seq_one_letter_code
_entity_poly.pdbx_strand_id
1 'polypeptide(L)'
;VDNRLNKVIEDIRTEGTRLEKLAESNGIEFSGVTYSNPKELEAKITSPRAVRYVGLIREFDSLVAKFDILWLSGSIPDSSYSVSLYEWKRRLLRVSGGMRSLAGRAITAAKRKEPMPTESPSDVPVTNAAPLEATSPISVPVV
;
A
#
# COMPACT_ATOMS: atom_id res chain seq x y z
N VAL A 1 -12.51 4.89 2.82
CA VAL A 1 -11.26 4.48 2.13
C VAL A 1 -11.59 3.79 0.82
N ASP A 2 -12.46 2.78 0.83
CA ASP A 2 -12.79 2.02 -0.37
C ASP A 2 -13.38 2.88 -1.49
N ASN A 3 -14.28 3.83 -1.18
CA ASN A 3 -14.78 4.77 -2.19
C ASN A 3 -13.66 5.59 -2.86
N ARG A 4 -12.65 6.02 -2.09
CA ARG A 4 -11.52 6.78 -2.63
C ARG A 4 -10.63 5.91 -3.52
N LEU A 5 -10.41 4.65 -3.12
CA LEU A 5 -9.70 3.66 -3.93
C LEU A 5 -10.44 3.41 -5.24
N ASN A 6 -11.75 3.13 -5.17
CA ASN A 6 -12.60 2.88 -6.34
C ASN A 6 -12.54 4.06 -7.31
N LYS A 7 -12.65 5.28 -6.76
CA LYS A 7 -12.67 6.49 -7.58
C LYS A 7 -11.37 6.66 -8.35
N VAL A 8 -10.22 6.48 -7.70
CA VAL A 8 -8.92 6.59 -8.40
C VAL A 8 -8.74 5.50 -9.45
N ILE A 9 -9.21 4.27 -9.20
CA ILE A 9 -9.19 3.20 -10.22
C ILE A 9 -10.05 3.58 -11.42
N GLU A 10 -11.26 4.06 -11.19
CA GLU A 10 -12.18 4.52 -12.25
C GLU A 10 -11.57 5.67 -13.06
N ASP A 11 -10.99 6.65 -12.37
CA ASP A 11 -10.35 7.80 -13.01
C ASP A 11 -9.15 7.37 -13.87
N ILE A 12 -8.32 6.44 -13.38
CA ILE A 12 -7.19 5.88 -14.16
C ILE A 12 -7.68 5.15 -15.41
N ARG A 13 -8.74 4.33 -15.28
CA ARG A 13 -9.30 3.61 -16.43
C ARG A 13 -9.88 4.56 -17.47
N THR A 14 -10.61 5.57 -17.00
CA THR A 14 -11.18 6.60 -17.88
C THR A 14 -10.08 7.33 -18.65
N GLU A 15 -8.98 7.68 -17.97
CA GLU A 15 -7.83 8.31 -18.62
C GLU A 15 -7.12 7.35 -19.56
N GLY A 16 -6.97 6.07 -19.19
CA GLY A 16 -6.42 5.03 -20.05
C GLY A 16 -7.18 4.94 -21.38
N THR A 17 -8.51 4.92 -21.33
CA THR A 17 -9.37 4.94 -22.52
C THR A 17 -9.24 6.25 -23.32
N ARG A 18 -9.04 7.40 -22.65
CA ARG A 18 -8.80 8.67 -23.33
C ARG A 18 -7.47 8.64 -24.11
N LEU A 19 -6.42 8.08 -23.52
CA LEU A 19 -5.11 7.91 -24.16
C LEU A 19 -5.16 6.90 -25.31
N GLU A 20 -5.94 5.82 -25.17
CA GLU A 20 -6.17 4.86 -26.25
C GLU A 20 -6.79 5.52 -27.47
N LYS A 21 -7.86 6.29 -27.28
CA LYS A 21 -8.48 7.07 -28.37
C LYS A 21 -7.52 8.09 -28.99
N LEU A 22 -6.66 8.70 -28.18
CA LEU A 22 -5.65 9.63 -28.68
C LEU A 22 -4.62 8.89 -29.55
N ALA A 23 -4.17 7.71 -29.14
CA ALA A 23 -3.25 6.89 -29.93
C ALA A 23 -3.90 6.47 -31.26
N GLU A 24 -5.14 5.98 -31.22
CA GLU A 24 -5.93 5.61 -32.41
C GLU A 24 -6.04 6.78 -33.40
N SER A 25 -6.35 7.99 -32.92
CA SER A 25 -6.48 9.19 -33.76
C SER A 25 -5.17 9.62 -34.43
N ASN A 26 -4.03 9.19 -33.89
CA ASN A 26 -2.69 9.47 -34.42
C ASN A 26 -2.09 8.26 -35.14
N GLY A 27 -2.85 7.16 -35.32
CA GLY A 27 -2.36 5.95 -35.99
C GLY A 27 -1.26 5.22 -35.21
N ILE A 28 -1.24 5.34 -33.88
CA ILE A 28 -0.23 4.72 -33.02
C ILE A 28 -0.76 3.43 -32.43
N GLU A 29 -0.05 2.33 -32.66
CA GLU A 29 -0.31 1.06 -32.00
C GLU A 29 0.42 0.98 -30.66
N PHE A 30 -0.24 0.42 -29.64
CA PHE A 30 0.42 0.10 -28.37
C PHE A 30 1.25 -1.19 -28.51
N SER A 31 2.35 -1.11 -29.27
CA SER A 31 3.40 -2.12 -29.23
C SER A 31 4.18 -1.92 -27.93
N GLY A 32 4.08 -2.89 -27.00
CA GLY A 32 4.50 -2.73 -25.60
C GLY A 32 5.88 -2.05 -25.43
N VAL A 33 5.95 -1.06 -24.54
CA VAL A 33 7.21 -0.38 -24.18
C VAL A 33 8.11 -1.34 -23.43
N THR A 34 9.35 -1.46 -23.89
CA THR A 34 10.38 -2.17 -23.12
C THR A 34 11.09 -1.18 -22.20
N TYR A 35 11.04 -1.46 -20.90
CA TYR A 35 11.73 -0.67 -19.89
C TYR A 35 13.15 -1.18 -19.65
N SER A 36 14.07 -0.27 -19.35
CA SER A 36 15.49 -0.62 -19.12
C SER A 36 15.72 -1.43 -17.84
N ASN A 37 14.82 -1.35 -16.86
CA ASN A 37 14.96 -2.03 -15.58
C ASN A 37 13.58 -2.40 -14.99
N PRO A 38 12.89 -3.40 -15.57
CA PRO A 38 11.64 -3.91 -14.99
C PRO A 38 11.93 -4.53 -13.61
N LYS A 39 10.98 -4.41 -12.69
CA LYS A 39 11.11 -4.94 -11.32
C LYS A 39 9.99 -5.90 -11.01
N GLU A 40 10.35 -7.07 -10.50
CA GLU A 40 9.42 -8.04 -9.96
C GLU A 40 9.40 -7.92 -8.43
N LEU A 41 8.19 -7.84 -7.87
CA LEU A 41 7.97 -7.71 -6.43
C LEU A 41 6.93 -8.72 -5.99
N GLU A 42 7.30 -9.58 -5.05
CA GLU A 42 6.36 -10.51 -4.41
C GLU A 42 5.53 -9.78 -3.35
N ALA A 43 4.21 -9.79 -3.51
CA ALA A 43 3.29 -9.15 -2.59
C ALA A 43 2.44 -10.19 -1.84
N LYS A 44 2.64 -10.30 -0.53
CA LYS A 44 1.78 -11.14 0.34
C LYS A 44 0.42 -10.49 0.52
N ILE A 45 -0.61 -11.11 -0.05
CA ILE A 45 -1.98 -10.65 0.07
C ILE A 45 -2.60 -11.14 1.39
N THR A 46 -2.89 -10.20 2.29
CA THR A 46 -3.49 -10.49 3.61
C THR A 46 -4.98 -10.15 3.70
N SER A 47 -5.54 -9.46 2.70
CA SER A 47 -6.95 -9.08 2.67
C SER A 47 -7.46 -8.79 1.25
N PRO A 48 -8.78 -8.84 1.01
CA PRO A 48 -9.37 -8.41 -0.26
C PRO A 48 -9.02 -6.95 -0.60
N ARG A 49 -8.94 -6.06 0.41
CA ARG A 49 -8.54 -4.66 0.19
C ARG A 49 -7.11 -4.52 -0.31
N ALA A 50 -6.19 -5.38 0.15
CA ALA A 50 -4.81 -5.42 -0.33
C ALA A 50 -4.77 -5.79 -1.82
N VAL A 51 -5.55 -6.78 -2.26
CA VAL A 51 -5.68 -7.13 -3.70
C VAL A 51 -6.08 -5.92 -4.53
N ARG A 52 -7.09 -5.17 -4.08
CA ARG A 52 -7.59 -4.00 -4.82
C ARG A 52 -6.56 -2.89 -4.90
N TYR A 53 -5.76 -2.70 -3.86
CA TYR A 53 -4.67 -1.73 -3.88
C TYR A 53 -3.51 -2.16 -4.80
N VAL A 54 -3.15 -3.44 -4.83
CA VAL A 54 -2.19 -3.98 -5.82
C VAL A 54 -2.74 -3.82 -7.24
N GLY A 55 -4.04 -4.06 -7.45
CA GLY A 55 -4.71 -3.79 -8.72
C GLY A 55 -4.57 -2.32 -9.14
N LEU A 56 -4.76 -1.37 -8.22
CA LEU A 56 -4.54 0.05 -8.49
C LEU A 56 -3.10 0.35 -8.95
N ILE A 57 -2.09 -0.29 -8.36
CA ILE A 57 -0.68 -0.11 -8.78
C ILE A 57 -0.48 -0.61 -10.21
N ARG A 58 -1.05 -1.77 -10.57
CA ARG A 58 -0.97 -2.33 -11.93
C ARG A 58 -1.67 -1.46 -12.98
N GLU A 59 -2.82 -0.89 -12.63
CA GLU A 59 -3.56 0.03 -13.50
C GLU A 59 -2.76 1.33 -13.71
N PHE A 60 -2.11 1.84 -12.66
CA PHE A 60 -1.21 2.98 -12.78
C PHE A 60 0.01 2.67 -13.65
N ASP A 61 0.63 1.50 -13.49
CA ASP A 61 1.76 1.05 -14.32
C ASP A 61 1.37 0.95 -15.80
N SER A 62 0.19 0.38 -16.09
CA SER A 62 -0.37 0.35 -17.45
C SER A 62 -0.65 1.74 -18.01
N LEU A 63 -1.09 2.68 -17.16
CA LEU A 63 -1.31 4.07 -17.55
C LEU A 63 0.01 4.78 -17.91
N VAL A 64 1.08 4.52 -17.16
CA VAL A 64 2.42 5.07 -17.45
C VAL A 64 2.89 4.59 -18.81
N ALA A 65 2.77 3.29 -19.12
CA ALA A 65 3.14 2.76 -20.43
C ALA A 65 2.41 3.44 -21.61
N LYS A 66 1.13 3.78 -21.43
CA LYS A 66 0.37 4.53 -22.43
C LYS A 66 0.89 5.95 -22.63
N PHE A 67 1.23 6.64 -21.53
CA PHE A 67 1.86 7.96 -21.59
C PHE A 67 3.22 7.90 -22.29
N ASP A 68 4.03 6.89 -21.97
CA ASP A 68 5.36 6.71 -22.55
C ASP A 68 5.27 6.54 -24.06
N ILE A 69 4.34 5.72 -24.56
CA ILE A 69 4.14 5.51 -26.00
C ILE A 69 3.79 6.82 -26.70
N LEU A 70 2.82 7.56 -26.15
CA LEU A 70 2.37 8.83 -26.72
C LEU A 70 3.40 9.95 -26.62
N TRP A 71 4.28 9.89 -25.62
CA TRP A 71 5.39 10.82 -25.49
C TRP A 71 6.51 10.48 -26.46
N LEU A 72 6.92 9.21 -26.54
CA LEU A 72 7.96 8.74 -27.47
C LEU A 72 7.55 8.88 -28.95
N SER A 73 6.25 8.82 -29.25
CA SER A 73 5.72 9.11 -30.59
C SER A 73 5.67 10.60 -30.92
N GLY A 74 5.92 11.49 -29.95
CA GLY A 74 5.80 12.94 -30.11
C GLY A 74 4.35 13.46 -30.08
N SER A 75 3.35 12.63 -29.79
CA SER A 75 1.94 13.06 -29.71
C SER A 75 1.63 13.89 -28.46
N ILE A 76 2.42 13.74 -27.41
CA ILE A 76 2.32 14.53 -26.17
C ILE A 76 3.67 15.23 -25.93
N PRO A 77 3.68 16.55 -25.67
CA PRO A 77 4.91 17.27 -25.33
C PRO A 77 5.41 16.92 -23.93
N ASP A 78 6.72 17.02 -23.72
CA ASP A 78 7.42 16.74 -22.45
C ASP A 78 6.78 17.39 -21.22
N SER A 79 6.30 18.63 -21.36
CA SER A 79 5.65 19.39 -20.29
C SER A 79 4.33 18.75 -19.85
N SER A 80 3.47 18.40 -20.81
CA SER A 80 2.20 17.73 -20.56
C SER A 80 2.42 16.32 -20.00
N TYR A 81 3.39 15.58 -20.53
CA TYR A 81 3.77 14.25 -20.03
C TYR A 81 4.19 14.31 -18.55
N SER A 82 5.15 15.18 -18.22
CA SER A 82 5.71 15.30 -16.87
C SER A 82 4.66 15.73 -15.84
N VAL A 83 3.83 16.73 -16.17
CA VAL A 83 2.76 17.22 -15.29
C VAL A 83 1.70 16.15 -15.06
N SER A 84 1.26 15.46 -16.12
CA SER A 84 0.22 14.44 -16.02
C SER A 84 0.66 13.26 -15.16
N LEU A 85 1.87 12.72 -15.40
CA LEU A 85 2.40 11.63 -14.60
C LEU A 85 2.60 12.01 -13.13
N TYR A 86 3.09 13.23 -12.86
CA TYR A 86 3.24 13.72 -11.50
C TYR A 86 1.90 13.77 -10.77
N GLU A 87 0.84 14.27 -11.40
CA GLU A 87 -0.49 14.35 -10.79
C GLU A 87 -1.09 12.95 -10.53
N TRP A 88 -0.95 12.01 -11.45
CA TRP A 88 -1.41 10.63 -11.23
C TRP A 88 -0.65 9.93 -10.12
N LYS A 89 0.70 10.05 -10.09
CA LYS A 89 1.53 9.56 -8.99
C LYS A 89 1.11 10.17 -7.66
N ARG A 90 0.84 11.48 -7.63
CA ARG A 90 0.40 12.18 -6.42
C ARG A 90 -0.97 11.69 -5.96
N ARG A 91 -1.92 11.43 -6.87
CA ARG A 91 -3.24 10.87 -6.54
C ARG A 91 -3.12 9.48 -5.91
N LEU A 92 -2.29 8.60 -6.45
CA LEU A 92 -1.98 7.27 -5.89
C LEU A 92 -1.38 7.39 -4.48
N LEU A 93 -0.37 8.23 -4.28
CA LEU A 93 0.27 8.43 -2.98
C LEU A 93 -0.70 8.99 -1.94
N ARG A 94 -1.63 9.88 -2.34
CA ARG A 94 -2.67 10.41 -1.45
C ARG A 94 -3.66 9.34 -0.97
N VAL A 95 -3.99 8.35 -1.80
CA VAL A 95 -4.81 7.19 -1.38
C VAL A 95 -4.07 6.41 -0.30
N SER A 96 -2.80 6.10 -0.56
CA SER A 96 -1.90 5.37 0.34
C SER A 96 -1.74 6.07 1.70
N GLY A 97 -1.43 7.37 1.68
CA GLY A 97 -1.34 8.19 2.89
C GLY A 97 -2.66 8.25 3.65
N GLY A 98 -3.79 8.31 2.95
CA GLY A 98 -5.12 8.26 3.55
C GLY A 98 -5.40 6.93 4.27
N MET A 99 -5.01 5.80 3.67
CA MET A 99 -5.11 4.47 4.29
C MET A 99 -4.27 4.39 5.56
N ARG A 100 -3.00 4.83 5.49
CA ARG A 100 -2.09 4.82 6.63
C ARG A 100 -2.56 5.73 7.77
N SER A 101 -3.03 6.93 7.43
CA SER A 101 -3.61 7.86 8.40
C SER A 101 -4.83 7.26 9.10
N LEU A 102 -5.73 6.61 8.37
CA LEU A 102 -6.90 5.96 8.97
C LEU A 102 -6.50 4.85 9.95
N ALA A 103 -5.56 3.98 9.55
CA ALA A 103 -5.06 2.92 10.41
C ALA A 103 -4.42 3.49 11.69
N GLY A 104 -3.61 4.54 11.56
CA GLY A 104 -3.01 5.23 12.71
C GLY A 104 -4.06 5.79 13.68
N ARG A 105 -5.10 6.46 13.16
CA ARG A 105 -6.20 6.97 14.01
C ARG A 105 -6.97 5.85 14.71
N ALA A 106 -7.20 4.73 14.02
CA ALA A 106 -7.88 3.57 14.61
C ALA A 106 -7.09 2.98 15.79
N ILE A 107 -5.76 2.85 15.65
CA ILE A 107 -4.89 2.37 16.73
C ILE A 107 -4.93 3.35 17.92
N THR A 108 -4.79 4.66 17.68
CA THR A 108 -4.85 5.66 18.74
C THR A 108 -6.21 5.66 19.45
N ALA A 109 -7.31 5.48 18.71
CA ALA A 109 -8.65 5.40 19.28
C ALA A 109 -8.84 4.14 20.14
N ALA A 110 -8.30 2.99 19.70
CA ALA A 110 -8.33 1.75 20.47
C ALA A 110 -7.58 1.89 21.80
N LYS A 111 -6.37 2.46 21.78
CA LYS A 111 -5.56 2.72 22.99
C LYS A 111 -6.25 3.62 24.00
N ARG A 112 -7.08 4.56 23.56
CA ARG A 112 -7.86 5.45 24.45
C ARG A 112 -9.07 4.77 25.07
N LYS A 113 -9.56 3.67 24.46
CA LYS A 113 -10.75 2.94 24.89
C LYS A 113 -10.41 1.77 25.82
N GLU A 114 -9.15 1.35 25.87
CA GLU A 114 -8.68 0.45 26.92
C GLU A 114 -8.94 1.13 28.28
N PRO A 115 -9.80 0.56 29.16
CA PRO A 115 -10.02 1.14 30.47
C PRO A 115 -8.67 1.16 31.20
N MET A 116 -8.36 2.30 31.83
CA MET A 116 -7.31 2.35 32.84
C MET A 116 -7.51 1.16 33.79
N PRO A 117 -6.49 0.34 34.09
CA PRO A 117 -6.64 -0.69 35.10
C PRO A 117 -7.10 0.02 36.36
N THR A 118 -8.33 -0.29 36.77
CA THR A 118 -8.85 0.19 38.04
C THR A 118 -7.94 -0.41 39.09
N GLU A 119 -7.13 0.45 39.68
CA GLU A 119 -6.33 0.18 40.85
C GLU A 119 -7.24 -0.51 41.87
N SER A 120 -7.04 -1.82 42.07
CA SER A 120 -7.61 -2.54 43.20
C SER A 120 -6.59 -2.42 44.33
N PRO A 121 -6.88 -1.72 45.43
CA PRO A 121 -5.95 -1.64 46.54
C PRO A 121 -5.95 -2.97 47.32
N SER A 122 -4.73 -3.44 47.60
CA SER A 122 -4.29 -4.19 48.80
C SER A 122 -5.22 -5.25 49.42
N ASP A 123 -4.83 -6.53 49.36
CA ASP A 123 -4.09 -7.19 50.45
C ASP A 123 -4.21 -8.72 50.33
N VAL A 124 -3.09 -9.39 50.08
CA VAL A 124 -2.90 -10.76 50.58
C VAL A 124 -1.49 -10.84 51.15
N PRO A 125 -1.33 -11.10 52.46
CA PRO A 125 -0.05 -11.00 53.12
C PRO A 125 0.88 -12.13 52.68
N VAL A 126 2.11 -11.73 52.36
CA VAL A 126 3.28 -12.58 52.23
C VAL A 126 3.40 -13.44 53.49
N THR A 127 3.23 -14.75 53.35
CA THR A 127 3.61 -15.69 54.42
C THR A 127 4.91 -16.36 54.02
N ASN A 128 5.85 -16.29 54.96
CA ASN A 128 7.27 -16.53 54.83
C ASN A 128 7.67 -17.92 54.33
N ALA A 129 8.82 -17.92 53.67
CA ALA A 129 9.62 -19.04 53.26
C ALA A 129 10.04 -19.97 54.42
N ALA A 130 10.14 -21.26 54.11
CA ALA A 130 11.13 -22.17 54.70
C ALA A 130 11.84 -22.94 53.56
N PRO A 131 13.17 -23.14 53.62
CA PRO A 131 14.00 -23.60 52.50
C PRO A 131 14.26 -25.13 52.53
N LEU A 132 15.10 -25.59 51.58
CA LEU A 132 15.66 -26.95 51.34
C LEU A 132 14.96 -27.63 50.14
N GLU A 133 15.61 -28.18 49.11
CA GLU A 133 17.02 -28.50 48.84
C GLU A 133 17.21 -28.74 47.32
N ALA A 134 18.46 -28.79 46.90
CA ALA A 134 18.94 -28.74 45.51
C ALA A 134 18.68 -30.00 44.68
N THR A 135 18.44 -29.83 43.37
CA THR A 135 18.99 -30.69 42.30
C THR A 135 19.19 -29.91 40.99
N SER A 136 20.34 -30.14 40.38
CA SER A 136 21.03 -29.43 39.29
C SER A 136 20.38 -29.58 37.88
N PRO A 137 20.89 -28.85 36.85
CA PRO A 137 20.17 -28.55 35.61
C PRO A 137 20.36 -29.62 34.52
N ILE A 138 19.37 -29.77 33.63
CA ILE A 138 19.52 -30.50 32.37
C ILE A 138 19.44 -29.49 31.21
N SER A 139 20.59 -29.25 30.58
CA SER A 139 20.72 -28.62 29.28
C SER A 139 20.40 -29.62 28.17
N VAL A 140 19.66 -29.19 27.15
CA VAL A 140 19.59 -29.89 25.85
C VAL A 140 19.84 -28.88 24.73
N PRO A 141 20.77 -29.15 23.80
CA PRO A 141 21.17 -28.22 22.75
C PRO A 141 20.17 -28.16 21.59
N VAL A 142 20.13 -26.99 20.96
CA VAL A 142 19.45 -26.68 19.70
C VAL A 142 20.22 -27.32 18.54
N VAL A 143 19.49 -27.96 17.62
CA VAL A 143 19.91 -28.28 16.25
C VAL A 143 19.26 -27.29 15.30
#